data_AF-A0A2D1KMW7-F1
#
_entry.id   AF-A0A2D1KMW7-F1
#
_cell.length_a   1.000
_cell.length_b   1.000
_cell.length_c   1.000
_cell.angle_alpha   90.00
_cell.angle_beta   90.00
_cell.angle_gamma   90.00
#
_symmetry.space_group_name_H-M   'P 1'
#
loop_
_entity.id
_entity.type
_entity.pdbx_description
1 polymer ?
#
loop_
_entity_poly.entity_id
_entity_poly.type
_entity_poly.pdbx_seq_one_letter_code
_entity_poly.pdbx_strand_id
1 'polypeptide(L)' 'MNNDSNRFDIFVKPVLVRILLVAIAMTIAIVIGAMIGYAVGGGNPFRVFLPSTWGHLLDFVR' A
#
# COMPACT_ATOMS: atom_id res chain seq x y z
N MET A 1 8.61 41.59 0.07
CA MET A 1 8.21 40.33 -0.59
C MET A 1 8.73 39.20 0.30
N ASN A 2 7.83 38.45 0.93
CA ASN A 2 8.07 37.67 2.15
C ASN A 2 9.08 36.52 2.01
N ASN A 3 10.01 36.42 2.95
CA ASN A 3 10.95 35.31 3.14
C ASN A 3 10.48 34.30 4.22
N ASP A 4 9.21 34.38 4.64
CA ASP A 4 8.65 33.63 5.76
C ASP A 4 8.35 32.15 5.44
N SER A 5 8.30 31.76 4.16
CA SER A 5 8.06 30.37 3.73
C SER A 5 9.14 29.40 4.23
N ASN A 6 10.40 29.84 4.22
CA ASN A 6 11.54 29.00 4.59
C ASN A 6 11.53 28.55 6.07
N ARG A 7 10.81 29.27 6.96
CA ARG A 7 10.73 28.89 8.39
C ARG A 7 9.77 27.73 8.61
N PHE A 8 8.67 27.68 7.86
CA PHE A 8 7.70 26.59 7.95
C PHE A 8 8.26 25.31 7.32
N ASP A 9 8.99 25.45 6.21
CA ASP A 9 9.60 24.32 5.50
C ASP A 9 10.49 23.44 6.39
N ILE A 10 11.17 24.02 7.38
CA ILE A 10 12.03 23.28 8.32
C ILE A 10 11.22 22.28 9.16
N PHE A 11 9.98 22.64 9.53
CA PHE A 11 9.09 21.77 10.30
C PHE A 11 8.20 20.89 9.42
N VAL A 12 7.80 21.37 8.24
CA VAL A 12 6.87 20.64 7.36
C VAL A 12 7.59 19.57 6.54
N LYS A 13 8.84 19.82 6.10
CA LYS A 13 9.66 18.84 5.35
C LYS A 13 9.78 17.48 6.04
N PRO A 14 10.14 17.36 7.34
CA PRO A 14 10.25 16.04 7.97
C PRO A 14 8.91 15.30 8.04
N VAL A 15 7.80 16.02 8.23
CA VAL A 15 6.45 15.44 8.23
C VAL A 15 6.05 14.95 6.82
N LEU A 16 6.29 15.76 5.79
CA LEU A 16 6.03 15.40 4.39
C LEU A 16 6.82 14.17 3.95
N VAL A 17 8.11 14.08 4.31
CA VAL A 17 8.94 12.91 4.00
C VAL A 17 8.38 11.66 4.68
N ARG A 18 7.95 11.76 5.94
CA ARG A 18 7.36 10.63 6.66
C ARG A 18 6.04 10.17 6.03
N ILE A 19 5.18 11.10 5.63
CA ILE A 19 3.93 10.81 4.92
C ILE A 19 4.24 10.15 3.56
N LEU A 20 5.21 10.67 2.82
CA LEU A 20 5.61 10.11 1.53
C LEU A 20 6.14 8.67 1.66
N LEU A 21 6.96 8.39 2.67
CA LEU A 21 7.44 7.03 2.96
C LEU A 21 6.29 6.07 3.28
N VAL A 22 5.31 6.50 4.09
CA VAL A 22 4.12 5.68 4.39
C VAL A 22 3.28 5.48 3.14
N ALA A 23 3.09 6.50 2.31
CA ALA A 23 2.35 6.40 1.05
C ALA A 23 3.01 5.42 0.06
N ILE A 24 4.34 5.44 -0.03
CA ILE A 24 5.09 4.47 -0.84
C ILE A 24 4.91 3.05 -0.27
N ALA A 25 5.02 2.88 1.05
CA ALA A 25 4.81 1.57 1.69
C ALA A 25 3.39 1.04 1.47
N MET A 26 2.37 1.90 1.56
CA MET A 26 0.98 1.55 1.24
C MET A 26 0.82 1.15 -0.24
N THR A 27 1.48 1.87 -1.15
CA THR A 27 1.45 1.55 -2.59
C THR A 27 2.06 0.17 -2.85
N ILE A 28 3.21 -0.13 -2.24
CA ILE A 28 3.85 -1.44 -2.33
C ILE A 28 2.95 -2.53 -1.75
N ALA A 29 2.32 -2.30 -0.59
CA ALA A 29 1.38 -3.23 0.02
C ALA A 29 0.17 -3.50 -0.89
N ILE A 30 -0.36 -2.49 -1.57
CA ILE A 30 -1.45 -2.63 -2.54
C ILE A 30 -0.99 -3.43 -3.75
N VAL A 31 0.20 -3.16 -4.31
CA VAL A 31 0.73 -3.91 -5.45
C VAL A 31 0.96 -5.38 -5.09
N ILE A 32 1.57 -5.65 -3.94
CA ILE A 32 1.80 -7.01 -3.45
C ILE A 32 0.45 -7.71 -3.18
N GLY A 33 -0.49 -7.03 -2.51
CA GLY A 33 -1.83 -7.56 -2.25
C GLY A 33 -2.60 -7.83 -3.54
N ALA A 34 -2.46 -6.98 -4.56
CA ALA A 34 -3.06 -7.17 -5.88
C ALA A 34 -2.41 -8.32 -6.64
N MET A 35 -1.08 -8.47 -6.58
CA MET A 35 -0.36 -9.59 -7.19
C MET A 35 -0.74 -10.92 -6.55
N ILE A 36 -0.80 -10.97 -5.21
CA ILE A 36 -1.26 -12.16 -4.47
C ILE A 36 -2.73 -12.44 -4.80
N GLY A 37 -3.60 -11.42 -4.75
CA GLY A 37 -5.01 -11.56 -5.10
C GLY A 37 -5.23 -12.04 -6.55
N TYR A 38 -4.40 -11.58 -7.49
CA TYR A 38 -4.44 -12.01 -8.89
C TYR A 38 -3.95 -13.45 -9.07
N ALA A 39 -2.82 -13.80 -8.43
CA ALA A 39 -2.23 -15.14 -8.47
C ALA A 39 -3.18 -16.18 -7.88
N VAL A 40 -3.81 -15.85 -6.76
CA VAL A 40 -4.77 -16.73 -6.07
C VAL A 40 -6.12 -16.76 -6.79
N GLY A 41 -6.52 -15.65 -7.41
CA GLY A 41 -7.77 -15.54 -8.17
C GLY A 41 -7.75 -16.21 -9.56
N GLY A 42 -6.59 -16.71 -10.01
CA GLY A 42 -6.41 -17.33 -11.32
C GLY A 42 -6.65 -16.37 -12.49
N GLY A 43 -6.32 -15.08 -12.31
CA GLY A 43 -6.52 -14.04 -13.34
C GLY A 43 -7.79 -13.19 -13.19
N ASN A 44 -8.58 -13.39 -12.13
CA ASN A 44 -9.77 -12.57 -11.87
C ASN A 44 -9.64 -11.79 -10.55
N PRO A 45 -9.38 -10.46 -10.58
CA PRO A 45 -8.99 -9.66 -9.40
C PRO A 45 -10.06 -9.56 -8.31
N PHE A 46 -11.31 -9.88 -8.63
CA PHE A 46 -12.43 -9.84 -7.67
C PHE A 46 -12.54 -11.09 -6.79
N ARG A 47 -11.78 -12.16 -7.07
CA ARG A 47 -11.83 -13.38 -6.25
C ARG A 47 -11.23 -13.23 -4.86
N VAL A 48 -10.40 -12.22 -4.61
CA VAL A 48 -9.86 -11.95 -3.25
C VAL A 48 -10.96 -11.66 -2.22
N PHE A 49 -12.14 -11.21 -2.67
CA PHE A 49 -13.30 -10.95 -1.82
C PHE A 49 -14.18 -12.18 -1.58
N LEU A 50 -13.90 -13.32 -2.23
CA LEU A 50 -14.67 -14.54 -2.01
C LEU A 50 -14.15 -15.29 -0.77
N PRO A 51 -15.03 -15.75 0.15
CA PRO A 51 -14.62 -16.53 1.32
C PRO A 51 -13.86 -17.82 0.96
N SER A 52 -14.18 -18.42 -0.19
CA SER A 52 -13.52 -19.64 -0.68
C SER A 52 -12.03 -19.44 -1.00
N THR A 53 -11.61 -18.23 -1.35
CA THR A 53 -10.20 -17.90 -1.62
C THR A 53 -9.35 -17.93 -0.36
N TRP A 54 -9.91 -17.57 0.80
CA TRP A 54 -9.22 -17.66 2.09
C TRP A 54 -8.98 -19.10 2.55
N GLY A 55 -9.91 -20.01 2.25
CA GLY A 55 -9.72 -21.44 2.47
C GLY A 55 -8.52 -21.99 1.70
N HIS A 56 -8.47 -21.71 0.39
CA HIS A 56 -7.36 -22.13 -0.46
C HIS A 56 -6.00 -21.48 -0.13
N LEU A 57 -6.00 -20.22 0.31
CA LEU A 57 -4.78 -19.53 0.75
C LEU A 57 -4.17 -20.17 2.00
N LEU A 58 -4.99 -20.53 2.97
CA LEU A 58 -4.53 -21.19 4.20
C LEU A 58 -3.96 -22.59 3.92
N ASP A 59 -4.51 -23.29 2.94
CA ASP A 59 -3.96 -24.57 2.47
C ASP A 59 -2.61 -24.41 1.76
N PHE A 60 -2.35 -23.29 1.08
CA PHE A 60 -1.08 -23.02 0.40
C PHE A 60 0.04 -22.58 1.35
N VAL A 61 -0.32 -21.98 2.49
CA VAL A 61 0.64 -21.58 3.54
C VAL A 61 1.04 -22.77 4.42
N ARG A 62 0.26 -23.85 4.43
CA ARG A 62 0.59 -25.09 5.14
C ARG A 62 1.60 -25.94 4.36
#